data_AF-A0AA86SBG4-F1
#
_entry.id   AF-A0AA86SBG4-F1
#
_cell.length_a   1.000
_cell.length_b   1.000
_cell.length_c   1.000
_cell.angle_alpha   90.00
_cell.angle_beta   90.00
_cell.angle_gamma   90.00
#
_symmetry.space_group_name_H-M   'P 1'
#
loop_
_entity.id
_entity.type
_entity.pdbx_description
1 polymer ?
#
loop_
_entity_poly.entity_id
_entity_poly.type
_entity_poly.pdbx_seq_one_letter_code
_entity_poly.pdbx_strand_id
1 'polypeptide(L)'
;MIPEGLDKRPLKDIIGEIVEHKFNCVRLTYAIYMWTRYVHDNVNATFTSLDVPGVVQGIAKNNPFVLSMTHVQVFDSVVRELGIQNVKVLLDNHVSEPKWCCNDDDENGFFHDRHFNPQEWVYGLTLAAKHFNGNHVIVAMSLRNELHGPRQNLYDWYRYMSKAAVSIHKTNPNVLVVISGLNYDTELQFLKSKPLKIDLGKKMVFETHLYSWSGIGTLKLREIWTKQPVNRICADNIKGIEDRAGFLTTGKNAVPLIFTEFGFNEMKARGQRAKLACANWAGHLQPMIPEGLDKRPLKDIIGEIVEHKFNRVRLTYAIYMWTRYVHDNVNATFTSLDVPVLLDNHVSEPKWCCNDDDENGFFHDRHFNPQEWVYGLTTAAKHFNGNHVIVAMSLRNELHGPRQNLYGRVQSKPLKIDLGKKMVFETHLYSWSGIGTLKLREIWTKQPVNRICADNIKGIEDGVGFLTAGKNAVPLIFTSLGLTR
;
A
#
# COMPACT_ATOMS: atom_id res chain seq x y z
N MET A 1 -9.08 -29.25 6.40
CA MET A 1 -8.29 -28.33 5.56
C MET A 1 -9.20 -27.78 4.48
N ILE A 2 -10.07 -26.83 4.81
CA ILE A 2 -10.94 -26.15 3.85
C ILE A 2 -10.83 -24.65 4.11
N PRO A 3 -11.07 -23.78 3.12
CA PRO A 3 -11.06 -22.33 3.34
C PRO A 3 -12.04 -21.92 4.45
N GLU A 4 -11.61 -21.00 5.30
CA GLU A 4 -12.43 -20.47 6.39
C GLU A 4 -13.60 -19.62 5.86
N GLY A 5 -14.58 -19.36 6.72
CA GLY A 5 -15.75 -18.54 6.39
C GLY A 5 -16.87 -19.29 5.65
N LEU A 6 -16.63 -20.50 5.15
CA LEU A 6 -17.68 -21.38 4.58
C LEU A 6 -18.78 -21.73 5.59
N ASP A 7 -18.49 -21.66 6.89
CA ASP A 7 -19.49 -21.80 7.95
C ASP A 7 -20.29 -20.51 8.19
N LYS A 8 -19.80 -19.36 7.71
CA LYS A 8 -20.44 -18.04 7.87
C LYS A 8 -21.29 -17.64 6.67
N ARG A 9 -20.85 -17.95 5.44
CA ARG A 9 -21.46 -17.47 4.18
C ARG A 9 -21.40 -18.50 3.05
N PRO A 10 -22.33 -18.45 2.08
CA PRO A 10 -22.24 -19.26 0.86
C PRO A 10 -20.95 -18.99 0.08
N LEU A 11 -20.33 -20.05 -0.46
CA LEU A 11 -19.09 -20.00 -1.23
C LEU A 11 -19.15 -18.98 -2.39
N LYS A 12 -20.28 -18.98 -3.12
CA LYS A 12 -20.55 -18.05 -4.21
C LYS A 12 -20.49 -16.59 -3.78
N ASP A 13 -21.02 -16.27 -2.61
CA ASP A 13 -21.11 -14.90 -2.09
C ASP A 13 -19.77 -14.41 -1.54
N ILE A 14 -18.95 -15.33 -0.99
CA ILE A 14 -17.57 -15.03 -0.58
C ILE A 14 -16.74 -14.65 -1.80
N ILE A 15 -16.84 -15.41 -2.89
CA ILE A 15 -16.10 -15.15 -4.13
C ILE A 15 -16.67 -13.93 -4.88
N GLY A 16 -17.98 -13.71 -4.82
CA GLY A 16 -18.62 -12.52 -5.39
C GLY A 16 -18.05 -11.21 -4.81
N GLU A 17 -17.79 -11.18 -3.51
CA GLU A 17 -17.17 -10.02 -2.84
C GLU A 17 -15.70 -9.79 -3.28
N ILE A 18 -14.93 -10.87 -3.51
CA ILE A 18 -13.58 -10.80 -4.08
C ILE A 18 -13.61 -10.10 -5.46
N VAL A 19 -14.57 -10.47 -6.30
CA VAL A 19 -14.79 -9.87 -7.63
C VAL A 19 -15.34 -8.44 -7.55
N GLU A 20 -16.24 -8.15 -6.60
CA GLU A 20 -16.76 -6.80 -6.37
C GLU A 20 -15.62 -5.82 -6.05
N HIS A 21 -14.69 -6.22 -5.17
CA HIS A 21 -13.46 -5.52 -4.82
C HIS A 21 -12.36 -5.56 -5.89
N LYS A 22 -12.64 -6.09 -7.09
CA LYS A 22 -11.76 -6.11 -8.28
C LYS A 22 -10.50 -6.97 -8.14
N PHE A 23 -10.46 -7.89 -7.18
CA PHE A 23 -9.43 -8.93 -7.17
C PHE A 23 -9.73 -9.97 -8.25
N ASN A 24 -8.71 -10.37 -8.99
CA ASN A 24 -8.80 -11.33 -10.11
C ASN A 24 -7.96 -12.60 -9.90
N CYS A 25 -7.31 -12.73 -8.74
CA CYS A 25 -6.49 -13.87 -8.37
C CYS A 25 -6.60 -14.13 -6.86
N VAL A 26 -6.61 -15.40 -6.46
CA VAL A 26 -6.55 -15.85 -5.06
C VAL A 26 -5.35 -16.75 -4.86
N ARG A 27 -4.53 -16.45 -3.84
CA ARG A 27 -3.53 -17.39 -3.31
C ARG A 27 -4.27 -18.38 -2.40
N LEU A 28 -4.45 -19.61 -2.87
CA LEU A 28 -5.25 -20.64 -2.20
C LEU A 28 -4.32 -21.65 -1.52
N THR A 29 -4.31 -21.61 -0.20
CA THR A 29 -3.36 -22.31 0.66
C THR A 29 -3.78 -23.77 0.94
N TYR A 30 -2.81 -24.69 1.00
CA TYR A 30 -3.04 -26.08 1.35
C TYR A 30 -1.85 -26.73 2.10
N ALA A 31 -2.16 -27.77 2.88
CA ALA A 31 -1.17 -28.60 3.56
C ALA A 31 -0.73 -29.81 2.71
N ILE A 32 0.54 -30.23 2.73
CA ILE A 32 0.99 -31.45 2.00
C ILE A 32 0.17 -32.67 2.40
N TYR A 33 -0.12 -32.84 3.69
CA TYR A 33 -0.87 -34.00 4.18
C TYR A 33 -2.30 -34.08 3.61
N MET A 34 -2.88 -33.00 3.07
CA MET A 34 -4.12 -33.06 2.28
C MET A 34 -4.02 -34.07 1.14
N TRP A 35 -2.87 -34.09 0.45
CA TRP A 35 -2.61 -34.93 -0.71
C TRP A 35 -1.99 -36.28 -0.34
N THR A 36 -1.11 -36.31 0.66
CA THR A 36 -0.33 -37.52 0.98
C THR A 36 -0.96 -38.41 2.05
N ARG A 37 -1.88 -37.90 2.88
CA ARG A 37 -2.43 -38.63 4.03
C ARG A 37 -3.96 -38.58 4.14
N TYR A 38 -4.58 -37.45 3.81
CA TYR A 38 -6.00 -37.15 4.08
C TYR A 38 -6.86 -36.98 2.82
N VAL A 39 -6.40 -37.48 1.67
CA VAL A 39 -7.05 -37.31 0.35
C VAL A 39 -8.46 -37.92 0.30
N HIS A 40 -8.72 -38.94 1.11
CA HIS A 40 -10.00 -39.65 1.21
C HIS A 40 -10.82 -39.28 2.46
N ASP A 41 -10.31 -38.40 3.33
CA ASP A 41 -10.97 -38.05 4.58
C ASP A 41 -12.20 -37.18 4.33
N ASN A 42 -13.35 -37.63 4.82
CA ASN A 42 -14.60 -36.88 4.77
C ASN A 42 -14.58 -35.72 5.79
N VAL A 43 -15.05 -34.54 5.35
CA VAL A 43 -15.02 -33.31 6.15
C VAL A 43 -15.87 -33.40 7.41
N ASN A 44 -17.06 -34.00 7.35
CA ASN A 44 -17.93 -34.15 8.51
C ASN A 44 -17.35 -35.13 9.56
N ALA A 45 -16.68 -36.20 9.12
CA ALA A 45 -15.93 -37.08 10.01
C ALA A 45 -14.80 -36.33 10.74
N THR A 46 -14.01 -35.52 10.01
CA THR A 46 -12.98 -34.67 10.62
C THR A 46 -13.58 -33.67 11.61
N PHE A 47 -14.66 -32.96 11.26
CA PHE A 47 -15.30 -31.99 12.16
C PHE A 47 -15.91 -32.65 13.40
N THR A 48 -16.44 -33.87 13.28
CA THR A 48 -16.90 -34.66 14.43
C THR A 48 -15.73 -34.97 15.37
N SER A 49 -14.56 -35.35 14.84
CA SER A 49 -13.36 -35.64 15.65
C SER A 49 -12.75 -34.41 16.34
N LEU A 50 -13.06 -33.20 15.85
CA LEU A 50 -12.57 -31.93 16.39
C LEU A 50 -13.54 -31.25 17.36
N ASP A 51 -14.72 -31.83 17.59
CA ASP A 51 -15.81 -31.28 18.42
C ASP A 51 -16.14 -29.79 18.11
N VAL A 52 -16.45 -29.52 16.83
CA VAL A 52 -16.79 -28.16 16.34
C VAL A 52 -18.26 -28.04 15.88
N PRO A 53 -19.27 -28.31 16.74
CA PRO A 53 -20.68 -28.36 16.32
C PRO A 53 -21.19 -27.05 15.73
N GLY A 54 -20.70 -25.89 16.21
CA GLY A 54 -21.07 -24.58 15.65
C GLY A 54 -20.58 -24.39 14.20
N VAL A 55 -19.41 -24.95 13.84
CA VAL A 55 -18.90 -24.94 12.46
C VAL A 55 -19.74 -25.87 11.59
N VAL A 56 -20.06 -27.08 12.08
CA VAL A 56 -20.93 -28.03 11.36
C VAL A 56 -22.30 -27.42 11.06
N GLN A 57 -22.93 -26.76 12.03
CA GLN A 57 -24.20 -26.06 11.84
C GLN A 57 -24.10 -24.90 10.84
N GLY A 58 -23.04 -24.09 10.92
CA GLY A 58 -22.78 -23.00 9.97
C GLY A 58 -22.58 -23.50 8.55
N ILE A 59 -21.81 -24.58 8.37
CA ILE A 59 -21.62 -25.25 7.07
C ILE A 59 -22.94 -25.83 6.56
N ALA A 60 -23.70 -26.55 7.40
CA ALA A 60 -25.00 -27.11 7.01
C ALA A 60 -25.99 -26.04 6.54
N LYS A 61 -25.94 -24.84 7.14
CA LYS A 61 -26.76 -23.69 6.74
C LYS A 61 -26.31 -23.04 5.43
N ASN A 62 -25.00 -22.83 5.26
CA ASN A 62 -24.47 -21.96 4.20
C ASN A 62 -23.91 -22.72 2.98
N ASN A 63 -23.34 -23.90 3.19
CA ASN A 63 -22.69 -24.74 2.18
C ASN A 63 -22.91 -26.24 2.47
N PRO A 64 -24.17 -26.75 2.53
CA PRO A 64 -24.46 -28.10 3.02
C PRO A 64 -23.74 -29.23 2.28
N PHE A 65 -23.41 -29.04 1.00
CA PHE A 65 -22.66 -29.98 0.18
C PHE A 65 -21.25 -30.30 0.73
N VAL A 66 -20.67 -29.42 1.55
CA VAL A 66 -19.32 -29.61 2.12
C VAL A 66 -19.27 -30.80 3.09
N LEU A 67 -20.36 -31.12 3.79
CA LEU A 67 -20.37 -32.19 4.80
C LEU A 67 -20.29 -33.60 4.19
N SER A 68 -20.77 -33.79 2.96
CA SER A 68 -20.66 -35.08 2.25
C SER A 68 -19.35 -35.26 1.47
N MET A 69 -18.53 -34.21 1.35
CA MET A 69 -17.31 -34.21 0.55
C MET A 69 -16.05 -34.60 1.34
N THR A 70 -15.00 -35.00 0.62
CA THR A 70 -13.63 -35.02 1.16
C THR A 70 -12.99 -33.62 1.15
N HIS A 71 -11.92 -33.40 1.92
CA HIS A 71 -11.22 -32.10 1.93
C HIS A 71 -10.78 -31.66 0.51
N VAL A 72 -10.32 -32.60 -0.32
CA VAL A 72 -9.93 -32.33 -1.72
C VAL A 72 -11.14 -31.96 -2.58
N GLN A 73 -12.29 -32.63 -2.43
CA GLN A 73 -13.51 -32.29 -3.18
C GLN A 73 -14.07 -30.89 -2.82
N VAL A 74 -13.90 -30.45 -1.57
CA VAL A 74 -14.22 -29.08 -1.17
C VAL A 74 -13.24 -28.08 -1.79
N PHE A 75 -11.95 -28.42 -1.80
CA PHE A 75 -10.92 -27.60 -2.43
C PHE A 75 -11.17 -27.44 -3.95
N ASP A 76 -11.52 -28.53 -4.65
CA ASP A 76 -11.97 -28.51 -6.05
C ASP A 76 -13.23 -27.65 -6.25
N SER A 77 -14.16 -27.68 -5.28
CA SER A 77 -15.38 -26.87 -5.34
C SER A 77 -15.10 -25.38 -5.24
N VAL A 78 -14.11 -24.99 -4.42
CA VAL A 78 -13.62 -23.60 -4.31
C VAL A 78 -12.93 -23.17 -5.60
N VAL A 79 -12.00 -23.98 -6.13
CA VAL A 79 -11.32 -23.70 -7.41
C VAL A 79 -12.32 -23.56 -8.56
N ARG A 80 -13.35 -24.42 -8.61
CA ARG A 80 -14.41 -24.35 -9.63
C ARG A 80 -15.23 -23.06 -9.53
N GLU A 81 -15.64 -22.64 -8.34
CA GLU A 81 -16.41 -21.39 -8.18
C GLU A 81 -15.56 -20.15 -8.50
N LEU A 82 -14.29 -20.14 -8.10
CA LEU A 82 -13.33 -19.10 -8.51
C LEU A 82 -13.25 -19.02 -10.05
N GLY A 83 -13.15 -20.18 -10.72
CA GLY A 83 -13.17 -20.26 -12.18
C GLY A 83 -14.45 -19.76 -12.84
N ILE A 84 -15.62 -20.10 -12.29
CA ILE A 84 -16.94 -19.64 -12.76
C ILE A 84 -17.02 -18.10 -12.70
N GLN A 85 -16.45 -17.49 -11.66
CA GLN A 85 -16.43 -16.03 -11.49
C GLN A 85 -15.16 -15.36 -12.10
N ASN A 86 -14.43 -16.08 -12.96
CA ASN A 86 -13.23 -15.62 -13.67
C ASN A 86 -12.07 -15.14 -12.76
N VAL A 87 -11.99 -15.67 -11.54
CA VAL A 87 -10.88 -15.48 -10.61
C VAL A 87 -9.85 -16.59 -10.81
N LYS A 88 -8.58 -16.22 -10.98
CA LYS A 88 -7.47 -17.18 -11.12
C LYS A 88 -6.94 -17.65 -9.77
N VAL A 89 -6.22 -18.77 -9.77
CA VAL A 89 -5.68 -19.38 -8.56
C VAL A 89 -4.16 -19.56 -8.66
N LEU A 90 -3.47 -19.05 -7.64
CA LEU A 90 -2.11 -19.45 -7.28
C LEU A 90 -2.25 -20.48 -6.14
N LEU A 91 -1.90 -21.73 -6.40
CA LEU A 91 -1.91 -22.77 -5.36
C LEU A 91 -0.67 -22.62 -4.48
N ASP A 92 -0.85 -22.55 -3.17
CA ASP A 92 0.24 -22.36 -2.22
C ASP A 92 0.38 -23.56 -1.27
N ASN A 93 1.55 -24.22 -1.29
CA ASN A 93 1.85 -25.16 -0.22
C ASN A 93 2.28 -24.40 1.05
N HIS A 94 1.30 -24.16 1.91
CA HIS A 94 1.49 -23.35 3.10
C HIS A 94 2.28 -24.07 4.20
N VAL A 95 1.91 -25.32 4.46
CA VAL A 95 2.48 -26.16 5.53
C VAL A 95 2.51 -27.62 5.09
N SER A 96 3.16 -28.48 5.86
CA SER A 96 3.08 -29.93 5.63
C SER A 96 1.94 -30.55 6.44
N GLU A 97 1.93 -30.24 7.74
CA GLU A 97 0.87 -30.65 8.66
C GLU A 97 -0.22 -29.59 8.77
N PRO A 98 -1.52 -29.96 8.84
CA PRO A 98 -2.60 -28.99 8.99
C PRO A 98 -2.62 -28.37 10.39
N LYS A 99 -2.23 -27.10 10.50
CA LYS A 99 -2.22 -26.32 11.75
C LYS A 99 -2.11 -24.82 11.47
N TRP A 100 -2.18 -24.02 12.52
CA TRP A 100 -1.74 -22.62 12.49
C TRP A 100 -0.21 -22.53 12.50
N CYS A 101 0.35 -21.56 11.78
CA CYS A 101 1.79 -21.27 11.65
C CYS A 101 2.03 -19.75 11.82
N CYS A 102 3.23 -19.20 11.77
CA CYS A 102 4.53 -19.80 11.49
C CYS A 102 5.52 -19.27 12.54
N ASN A 103 6.10 -20.17 13.35
CA ASN A 103 7.07 -19.86 14.41
C ASN A 103 8.37 -20.65 14.16
N ASP A 104 9.52 -20.10 14.54
CA ASP A 104 10.83 -20.77 14.38
C ASP A 104 10.95 -22.17 15.02
N ASP A 105 10.07 -22.51 15.97
CA ASP A 105 10.01 -23.78 16.69
C ASP A 105 8.81 -24.67 16.28
N ASP A 106 8.12 -24.35 15.18
CA ASP A 106 6.87 -25.01 14.80
C ASP A 106 7.05 -26.43 14.20
N GLU A 107 8.28 -26.91 14.06
CA GLU A 107 8.62 -28.22 13.49
C GLU A 107 8.11 -28.42 12.03
N ASN A 108 7.90 -27.32 11.29
CA ASN A 108 7.47 -27.26 9.88
C ASN A 108 8.25 -26.26 9.01
N GLY A 109 9.07 -25.35 9.57
CA GLY A 109 9.67 -24.23 8.87
C GLY A 109 10.76 -24.56 7.83
N PHE A 110 11.50 -25.66 7.97
CA PHE A 110 12.57 -26.04 7.04
C PHE A 110 12.67 -27.55 6.75
N PHE A 111 13.41 -27.89 5.68
CA PHE A 111 13.64 -29.26 5.26
C PHE A 111 14.21 -30.13 6.39
N HIS A 112 13.62 -31.31 6.58
CA HIS A 112 13.92 -32.26 7.66
C HIS A 112 13.53 -31.78 9.07
N ASP A 113 12.64 -30.80 9.19
CA ASP A 113 11.77 -30.68 10.36
C ASP A 113 10.85 -31.90 10.50
N ARG A 114 10.40 -32.17 11.73
CA ARG A 114 9.68 -33.41 12.10
C ARG A 114 8.46 -33.65 11.21
N HIS A 115 7.79 -32.57 10.80
CA HIS A 115 6.63 -32.63 9.92
C HIS A 115 6.96 -32.22 8.48
N PHE A 116 8.22 -31.88 8.15
CA PHE A 116 8.66 -31.49 6.80
C PHE A 116 9.69 -32.46 6.22
N ASN A 117 9.21 -33.64 5.81
CA ASN A 117 9.99 -34.58 5.01
C ASN A 117 10.10 -34.07 3.53
N PRO A 118 11.31 -33.79 2.99
CA PRO A 118 11.42 -33.23 1.64
C PRO A 118 11.01 -34.17 0.50
N GLN A 119 11.00 -35.49 0.71
CA GLN A 119 10.53 -36.44 -0.31
C GLN A 119 9.00 -36.49 -0.33
N GLU A 120 8.36 -36.51 0.84
CA GLU A 120 6.89 -36.42 0.95
C GLU A 120 6.38 -35.08 0.41
N TRP A 121 7.08 -33.98 0.68
CA TRP A 121 6.76 -32.66 0.13
C TRP A 121 6.83 -32.63 -1.41
N VAL A 122 7.93 -33.06 -2.03
CA VAL A 122 8.02 -33.14 -3.51
C VAL A 122 6.95 -34.07 -4.09
N TYR A 123 6.63 -35.17 -3.42
CA TYR A 123 5.57 -36.08 -3.83
C TYR A 123 4.18 -35.43 -3.74
N GLY A 124 3.83 -34.77 -2.64
CA GLY A 124 2.57 -34.06 -2.46
C GLY A 124 2.39 -32.89 -3.43
N LEU A 125 3.45 -32.11 -3.70
CA LEU A 125 3.46 -31.09 -4.76
C LEU A 125 3.19 -31.71 -6.14
N THR A 126 3.75 -32.89 -6.42
CA THR A 126 3.54 -33.62 -7.67
C THR A 126 2.11 -34.17 -7.77
N LEU A 127 1.51 -34.63 -6.68
CA LEU A 127 0.10 -35.03 -6.63
C LEU A 127 -0.82 -33.84 -6.93
N ALA A 128 -0.62 -32.70 -6.26
CA ALA A 128 -1.39 -31.48 -6.51
C ALA A 128 -1.24 -30.98 -7.96
N ALA A 129 -0.01 -30.96 -8.49
CA ALA A 129 0.26 -30.56 -9.87
C ALA A 129 -0.44 -31.48 -10.89
N LYS A 130 -0.45 -32.79 -10.64
CA LYS A 130 -1.14 -33.79 -11.46
C LYS A 130 -2.66 -33.62 -11.41
N HIS A 131 -3.21 -33.43 -10.22
CA HIS A 131 -4.65 -33.26 -9.99
C HIS A 131 -5.21 -32.05 -10.75
N PHE A 132 -4.46 -30.94 -10.77
CA PHE A 132 -4.85 -29.72 -11.49
C PHE A 132 -4.28 -29.58 -12.92
N ASN A 133 -3.69 -30.64 -13.49
CA ASN A 133 -3.17 -30.55 -14.86
C ASN A 133 -4.31 -30.35 -15.87
N GLY A 134 -4.13 -29.36 -16.76
CA GLY A 134 -5.16 -28.93 -17.72
C GLY A 134 -6.22 -27.98 -17.14
N ASN A 135 -6.24 -27.69 -15.84
CA ASN A 135 -7.19 -26.75 -15.26
C ASN A 135 -6.71 -25.28 -15.44
N HIS A 136 -7.29 -24.58 -16.42
CA HIS A 136 -6.97 -23.17 -16.75
C HIS A 136 -7.37 -22.11 -15.70
N VAL A 137 -7.96 -22.51 -14.58
CA VAL A 137 -8.15 -21.65 -13.40
C VAL A 137 -6.86 -21.53 -12.61
N ILE A 138 -6.09 -22.63 -12.51
CA ILE A 138 -4.79 -22.64 -11.86
C ILE A 138 -3.75 -22.04 -12.80
N VAL A 139 -3.16 -20.91 -12.40
CA VAL A 139 -2.15 -20.19 -13.19
C VAL A 139 -0.74 -20.35 -12.64
N ALA A 140 -0.61 -20.67 -11.35
CA ALA A 140 0.66 -20.72 -10.65
C ALA A 140 0.61 -21.73 -9.49
N MET A 141 1.78 -22.28 -9.13
CA MET A 141 1.99 -23.08 -7.93
C MET A 141 3.21 -22.57 -7.18
N SER A 142 3.04 -22.14 -5.93
CA SER A 142 4.14 -21.88 -4.99
C SER A 142 4.66 -23.17 -4.38
N LEU A 143 5.99 -23.25 -4.23
CA LEU A 143 6.68 -24.41 -3.71
C LEU A 143 6.45 -24.60 -2.21
N ARG A 144 6.65 -23.53 -1.40
CA ARG A 144 6.56 -23.60 0.05
C ARG A 144 6.52 -22.21 0.68
N ASN A 145 5.40 -21.87 1.31
CA ASN A 145 5.28 -20.68 2.16
C ASN A 145 6.37 -20.61 3.24
N GLU A 146 7.01 -19.45 3.33
CA GLU A 146 7.85 -18.97 4.43
C GLU A 146 8.83 -20.03 4.93
N LEU A 147 9.90 -20.32 4.18
CA LEU A 147 11.00 -21.12 4.76
C LEU A 147 11.64 -20.35 5.93
N HIS A 148 11.65 -20.96 7.12
CA HIS A 148 12.01 -20.30 8.38
C HIS A 148 12.70 -21.24 9.40
N GLY A 149 12.99 -20.75 10.61
CA GLY A 149 13.64 -21.52 11.67
C GLY A 149 15.18 -21.59 11.58
N PRO A 150 15.85 -22.11 12.64
CA PRO A 150 17.30 -22.01 12.81
C PRO A 150 18.14 -22.97 11.95
N ARG A 151 17.50 -23.90 11.21
CA ARG A 151 18.19 -24.93 10.40
C ARG A 151 18.33 -24.57 8.91
N GLN A 152 17.84 -23.40 8.53
CA GLN A 152 17.91 -22.89 7.16
C GLN A 152 19.35 -22.89 6.63
N ASN A 153 19.54 -23.48 5.45
CA ASN A 153 20.83 -23.47 4.79
C ASN A 153 20.67 -23.45 3.26
N LEU A 154 21.61 -22.79 2.57
CA LEU A 154 21.55 -22.64 1.11
C LEU A 154 21.69 -23.98 0.37
N TYR A 155 22.44 -24.95 0.91
CA TYR A 155 22.69 -26.22 0.22
C TYR A 155 21.38 -26.99 0.00
N ASP A 156 20.58 -27.17 1.07
CA ASP A 156 19.28 -27.81 1.00
C ASP A 156 18.25 -26.96 0.23
N TRP A 157 18.27 -25.63 0.38
CA TRP A 157 17.42 -24.74 -0.42
C TRP A 157 17.64 -24.95 -1.93
N TYR A 158 18.90 -24.85 -2.42
CA TYR A 158 19.18 -25.09 -3.83
C TYR A 158 18.80 -26.51 -4.26
N ARG A 159 19.05 -27.51 -3.42
CA ARG A 159 18.78 -28.92 -3.73
C ARG A 159 17.28 -29.20 -3.87
N TYR A 160 16.49 -28.82 -2.87
CA TYR A 160 15.08 -29.20 -2.77
C TYR A 160 14.17 -28.26 -3.57
N MET A 161 14.41 -26.95 -3.59
CA MET A 161 13.63 -26.03 -4.44
C MET A 161 13.82 -26.35 -5.92
N SER A 162 15.04 -26.65 -6.37
CA SER A 162 15.29 -27.13 -7.74
C SER A 162 14.52 -28.43 -8.04
N LYS A 163 14.56 -29.41 -7.12
CA LYS A 163 13.89 -30.70 -7.31
C LYS A 163 12.37 -30.53 -7.42
N ALA A 164 11.77 -29.75 -6.51
CA ALA A 164 10.33 -29.49 -6.50
C ALA A 164 9.86 -28.73 -7.74
N ALA A 165 10.56 -27.65 -8.11
CA ALA A 165 10.25 -26.84 -9.28
C ALA A 165 10.24 -27.65 -10.58
N VAL A 166 11.27 -28.48 -10.80
CA VAL A 166 11.36 -29.38 -11.95
C VAL A 166 10.28 -30.47 -11.90
N SER A 167 9.90 -30.95 -10.72
CA SER A 167 8.83 -31.96 -10.57
C SER A 167 7.45 -31.40 -10.95
N ILE A 168 7.11 -30.20 -10.46
CA ILE A 168 5.86 -29.50 -10.83
C ILE A 168 5.85 -29.23 -12.33
N HIS A 169 6.90 -28.61 -12.87
CA HIS A 169 6.93 -28.23 -14.30
C HIS A 169 6.82 -29.43 -15.25
N LYS A 170 7.44 -30.58 -14.92
CA LYS A 170 7.27 -31.83 -15.68
C LYS A 170 5.86 -32.41 -15.59
N THR A 171 5.17 -32.20 -14.48
CA THR A 171 3.85 -32.80 -14.20
C THR A 171 2.70 -31.93 -14.73
N ASN A 172 2.87 -30.61 -14.66
CA ASN A 172 1.94 -29.60 -15.16
C ASN A 172 2.75 -28.44 -15.79
N PRO A 173 3.08 -28.53 -17.09
CA PRO A 173 3.89 -27.51 -17.76
C PRO A 173 3.13 -26.20 -18.03
N ASN A 174 1.82 -26.15 -17.74
CA ASN A 174 0.99 -24.99 -18.01
C ASN A 174 1.12 -23.90 -16.94
N VAL A 175 1.29 -24.28 -15.68
CA VAL A 175 1.41 -23.34 -14.55
C VAL A 175 2.76 -22.63 -14.50
N LEU A 176 2.78 -21.44 -13.91
CA LEU A 176 4.00 -20.82 -13.40
C LEU A 176 4.46 -21.56 -12.14
N VAL A 177 5.77 -21.66 -11.96
CA VAL A 177 6.38 -22.22 -10.75
C VAL A 177 6.94 -21.06 -9.94
N VAL A 178 6.34 -20.82 -8.77
CA VAL A 178 6.67 -19.70 -7.89
C VAL A 178 7.61 -20.19 -6.80
N ILE A 179 8.80 -19.58 -6.74
CA ILE A 179 9.91 -20.04 -5.91
C ILE A 179 10.11 -19.08 -4.74
N SER A 180 9.88 -19.63 -3.56
CA SER A 180 9.89 -19.00 -2.25
C SER A 180 11.33 -18.81 -1.72
N GLY A 181 11.52 -17.88 -0.77
CA GLY A 181 12.83 -17.41 -0.32
C GLY A 181 13.39 -18.18 0.88
N LEU A 182 14.14 -17.45 1.70
CA LEU A 182 14.49 -17.81 3.07
C LEU A 182 14.00 -16.70 4.02
N ASN A 183 14.05 -16.99 5.32
CA ASN A 183 13.67 -16.11 6.41
C ASN A 183 12.25 -15.52 6.20
N TYR A 184 11.26 -16.42 6.19
CA TYR A 184 9.85 -16.08 5.95
C TYR A 184 9.64 -15.40 4.58
N ASP A 185 10.29 -15.91 3.55
CA ASP A 185 10.28 -15.37 2.17
C ASP A 185 10.69 -13.89 2.04
N THR A 186 11.36 -13.33 3.04
CA THR A 186 11.87 -11.95 3.00
C THR A 186 13.25 -11.83 2.36
N GLU A 187 13.98 -12.94 2.18
CA GLU A 187 15.37 -12.97 1.71
C GLU A 187 15.57 -13.83 0.44
N LEU A 188 16.04 -13.18 -0.62
CA LEU A 188 16.48 -13.79 -1.89
C LEU A 188 17.86 -13.27 -2.37
N GLN A 189 18.52 -12.38 -1.61
CA GLN A 189 19.77 -11.70 -1.99
C GLN A 189 20.94 -12.66 -2.24
N PHE A 190 20.90 -13.87 -1.69
CA PHE A 190 21.89 -14.91 -1.97
C PHE A 190 21.91 -15.33 -3.46
N LEU A 191 20.83 -15.09 -4.22
CA LEU A 191 20.81 -15.32 -5.66
C LEU A 191 21.71 -14.35 -6.45
N LYS A 192 22.13 -13.22 -5.86
CA LYS A 192 23.11 -12.30 -6.47
C LYS A 192 24.47 -12.96 -6.69
N SER A 193 24.93 -13.75 -5.71
CA SER A 193 26.22 -14.45 -5.79
C SER A 193 26.09 -15.80 -6.51
N LYS A 194 24.94 -16.47 -6.40
CA LYS A 194 24.66 -17.75 -7.05
C LYS A 194 23.24 -17.80 -7.61
N PRO A 195 23.00 -17.42 -8.88
CA PRO A 195 21.69 -17.55 -9.49
C PRO A 195 21.20 -19.01 -9.49
N LEU A 196 19.89 -19.20 -9.31
CA LEU A 196 19.26 -20.52 -9.40
C LEU A 196 19.24 -20.98 -10.87
N LYS A 197 20.03 -22.03 -11.18
CA LYS A 197 20.17 -22.56 -12.54
C LYS A 197 19.33 -23.83 -12.72
N ILE A 198 18.05 -23.64 -13.05
CA ILE A 198 17.14 -24.70 -13.50
C ILE A 198 16.41 -24.23 -14.76
N ASP A 199 16.17 -25.13 -15.71
CA ASP A 199 15.40 -24.84 -16.91
C ASP A 199 13.93 -25.21 -16.69
N LEU A 200 13.07 -24.19 -16.69
CA LEU A 200 11.60 -24.28 -16.67
C LEU A 200 11.02 -23.48 -17.86
N GLY A 201 11.85 -23.16 -18.87
CA GLY A 201 11.54 -22.14 -19.87
C GLY A 201 11.09 -20.81 -19.23
N LYS A 202 10.02 -20.22 -19.78
CA LYS A 202 9.41 -18.97 -19.28
C LYS A 202 8.38 -19.18 -18.15
N LYS A 203 8.59 -20.17 -17.27
CA LYS A 203 7.66 -20.50 -16.17
C LYS A 203 8.19 -20.19 -14.77
N MET A 204 9.46 -19.82 -14.62
CA MET A 204 10.04 -19.44 -13.33
C MET A 204 9.55 -18.06 -12.87
N VAL A 205 9.13 -17.98 -11.62
CA VAL A 205 8.73 -16.76 -10.91
C VAL A 205 9.32 -16.85 -9.49
N PHE A 206 9.74 -15.74 -8.90
CA PHE A 206 10.07 -15.67 -7.48
C PHE A 206 8.95 -14.98 -6.69
N GLU A 207 8.83 -15.30 -5.41
CA GLU A 207 7.94 -14.58 -4.50
C GLU A 207 8.68 -13.99 -3.29
N THR A 208 8.12 -12.96 -2.69
CA THR A 208 8.63 -12.38 -1.45
C THR A 208 7.50 -11.82 -0.58
N HIS A 209 7.68 -11.85 0.74
CA HIS A 209 6.68 -11.38 1.71
C HIS A 209 7.05 -10.01 2.30
N LEU A 210 6.02 -9.22 2.68
CA LEU A 210 6.21 -7.90 3.30
C LEU A 210 5.25 -7.64 4.45
N TYR A 211 5.76 -7.71 5.68
CA TYR A 211 5.00 -7.49 6.91
C TYR A 211 5.54 -6.35 7.76
N SER A 212 4.71 -5.81 8.64
CA SER A 212 5.12 -4.78 9.62
C SER A 212 6.17 -5.24 10.66
N TRP A 213 6.65 -6.48 10.56
CA TRP A 213 7.75 -7.05 11.34
C TRP A 213 8.98 -7.44 10.49
N SER A 214 8.86 -7.59 9.17
CA SER A 214 9.93 -8.02 8.26
C SER A 214 10.97 -6.92 8.03
N GLY A 215 11.92 -6.79 8.95
CA GLY A 215 12.84 -5.66 9.04
C GLY A 215 14.18 -5.82 8.33
N ILE A 216 15.14 -4.97 8.73
CA ILE A 216 16.53 -5.02 8.29
C ILE A 216 17.34 -5.58 9.46
N GLY A 217 17.84 -6.80 9.31
CA GLY A 217 18.60 -7.50 10.36
C GLY A 217 17.79 -7.71 11.63
N THR A 218 18.41 -7.48 12.79
CA THR A 218 17.85 -7.79 14.13
C THR A 218 16.80 -6.78 14.62
N LEU A 219 16.50 -5.72 13.88
CA LEU A 219 15.58 -4.66 14.31
C LEU A 219 14.13 -4.97 13.91
N LYS A 220 13.31 -5.37 14.89
CA LYS A 220 11.86 -5.58 14.71
C LYS A 220 11.17 -4.26 14.31
N LEU A 221 10.66 -4.21 13.08
CA LEU A 221 10.11 -3.00 12.44
C LEU A 221 9.16 -2.18 13.34
N ARG A 222 8.28 -2.82 14.11
CA ARG A 222 7.32 -2.17 15.02
C ARG A 222 7.96 -1.15 15.97
N GLU A 223 9.18 -1.41 16.45
CA GLU A 223 9.91 -0.46 17.29
C GLU A 223 10.58 0.66 16.48
N ILE A 224 10.97 0.38 15.24
CA ILE A 224 11.53 1.39 14.34
C ILE A 224 10.44 2.39 13.95
N TRP A 225 9.27 1.92 13.48
CA TRP A 225 8.10 2.72 13.07
C TRP A 225 7.59 3.70 14.13
N THR A 226 7.95 3.49 15.40
CA THR A 226 7.53 4.31 16.54
C THR A 226 8.66 5.16 17.15
N LYS A 227 9.91 4.99 16.70
CA LYS A 227 11.10 5.67 17.26
C LYS A 227 11.93 6.46 16.25
N GLN A 228 11.85 6.14 14.95
CA GLN A 228 12.57 6.82 13.87
C GLN A 228 11.60 7.58 12.95
N PRO A 229 12.06 8.57 12.17
CA PRO A 229 11.22 9.26 11.18
C PRO A 229 10.64 8.27 10.16
N VAL A 230 9.32 8.26 10.01
CA VAL A 230 8.57 7.29 9.16
C VAL A 230 9.10 7.23 7.73
N ASN A 231 9.47 8.40 7.20
CA ASN A 231 10.09 8.60 5.90
C ASN A 231 11.40 7.79 5.74
N ARG A 232 12.34 7.89 6.70
CA ARG A 232 13.60 7.16 6.68
C ARG A 232 13.35 5.66 6.68
N ILE A 233 12.35 5.22 7.43
CA ILE A 233 11.94 3.81 7.52
C ILE A 233 11.36 3.34 6.20
N CYS A 234 10.55 4.15 5.51
CA CYS A 234 10.08 3.85 4.16
C CYS A 234 11.25 3.73 3.17
N ALA A 235 12.19 4.68 3.17
CA ALA A 235 13.37 4.66 2.29
C ALA A 235 14.28 3.44 2.56
N ASP A 236 14.59 3.17 3.83
CA ASP A 236 15.38 2.02 4.26
C ASP A 236 14.66 0.70 3.92
N ASN A 237 13.32 0.60 4.09
CA ASN A 237 12.56 -0.58 3.69
C ASN A 237 12.54 -0.79 2.17
N ILE A 238 12.30 0.25 1.37
CA ILE A 238 12.33 0.15 -0.11
C ILE A 238 13.72 -0.32 -0.54
N LYS A 239 14.79 0.29 -0.02
CA LYS A 239 16.17 -0.13 -0.29
C LYS A 239 16.43 -1.58 0.15
N GLY A 240 15.90 -2.00 1.30
CA GLY A 240 15.98 -3.37 1.80
C GLY A 240 15.24 -4.37 0.90
N ILE A 241 14.06 -4.02 0.39
CA ILE A 241 13.29 -4.83 -0.56
C ILE A 241 14.03 -4.96 -1.90
N GLU A 242 14.55 -3.85 -2.44
CA GLU A 242 15.33 -3.85 -3.68
C GLU A 242 16.62 -4.69 -3.53
N ASP A 243 17.28 -4.60 -2.37
CA ASP A 243 18.45 -5.40 -2.07
C ASP A 243 18.12 -6.90 -1.90
N ARG A 244 17.04 -7.22 -1.17
CA ARG A 244 16.66 -8.61 -0.86
C ARG A 244 15.99 -9.36 -2.01
N ALA A 245 15.17 -8.70 -2.82
CA ALA A 245 14.38 -9.35 -3.88
C ALA A 245 14.25 -8.53 -5.18
N GLY A 246 14.08 -7.20 -5.09
CA GLY A 246 13.75 -6.36 -6.26
C GLY A 246 14.76 -6.43 -7.41
N PHE A 247 16.05 -6.63 -7.09
CA PHE A 247 17.11 -6.86 -8.09
C PHE A 247 16.78 -7.95 -9.12
N LEU A 248 16.01 -8.98 -8.76
CA LEU A 248 15.59 -10.08 -9.65
C LEU A 248 14.78 -9.59 -10.86
N THR A 249 14.11 -8.45 -10.74
CA THR A 249 13.28 -7.86 -11.81
C THR A 249 14.07 -7.04 -12.83
N THR A 250 15.40 -6.92 -12.66
CA THR A 250 16.25 -5.98 -13.41
C THR A 250 17.38 -6.64 -14.18
N GLY A 251 17.85 -5.98 -15.24
CA GLY A 251 18.98 -6.45 -16.06
C GLY A 251 18.62 -7.54 -17.08
N LYS A 252 19.65 -8.16 -17.68
CA LYS A 252 19.48 -9.10 -18.81
C LYS A 252 18.82 -10.43 -18.45
N ASN A 253 18.87 -10.82 -17.17
CA ASN A 253 18.33 -12.08 -16.66
C ASN A 253 17.12 -11.81 -15.75
N ALA A 254 16.38 -10.73 -16.00
CA ALA A 254 15.21 -10.35 -15.21
C ALA A 254 14.16 -11.49 -15.22
N VAL A 255 13.67 -11.82 -14.02
CA VAL A 255 12.63 -12.81 -13.78
C VAL A 255 11.46 -12.14 -13.04
N PRO A 256 10.20 -12.59 -13.26
CA PRO A 256 9.07 -12.02 -12.53
C PRO A 256 9.20 -12.26 -11.02
N LEU A 257 8.86 -11.22 -10.25
CA LEU A 257 8.76 -11.24 -8.80
C LEU A 257 7.32 -10.89 -8.40
N ILE A 258 6.72 -11.63 -7.46
CA ILE A 258 5.37 -11.37 -6.94
C ILE A 258 5.44 -11.16 -5.42
N PHE A 259 4.73 -10.17 -4.90
CA PHE A 259 4.43 -10.08 -3.47
C PHE A 259 3.21 -10.94 -3.19
N THR A 260 3.42 -12.14 -2.64
CA THR A 260 2.35 -13.13 -2.41
C THR A 260 1.72 -13.05 -1.03
N GLU A 261 2.42 -12.46 -0.06
CA GLU A 261 1.84 -11.96 1.18
C GLU A 261 2.32 -10.56 1.53
N PHE A 262 1.37 -9.71 1.95
CA PHE A 262 1.66 -8.47 2.65
C PHE A 262 0.49 -8.08 3.54
N GLY A 263 0.77 -7.47 4.69
CA GLY A 263 -0.27 -7.08 5.63
C GLY A 263 0.21 -6.24 6.80
N PHE A 264 -0.71 -5.45 7.34
CA PHE A 264 -0.50 -4.67 8.56
C PHE A 264 -1.82 -4.50 9.31
N ASN A 265 -1.74 -4.47 10.64
CA ASN A 265 -2.90 -4.25 11.48
C ASN A 265 -3.33 -2.78 11.44
N GLU A 266 -4.44 -2.46 10.78
CA GLU A 266 -4.99 -1.10 10.67
C GLU A 266 -5.75 -0.63 11.93
N MET A 267 -5.75 -1.40 13.02
CA MET A 267 -6.33 -0.99 14.30
C MET A 267 -5.51 0.14 14.94
N LYS A 268 -6.04 1.38 14.90
CA LYS A 268 -5.57 2.45 15.81
C LYS A 268 -5.77 1.98 17.26
N ALA A 269 -4.92 2.44 18.18
CA ALA A 269 -4.93 2.10 19.62
C ALA A 269 -6.20 2.50 20.41
N ARG A 270 -7.30 2.86 19.74
CA ARG A 270 -8.63 3.20 20.30
C ARG A 270 -9.80 2.69 19.44
N GLY A 271 -9.59 1.72 18.54
CA GLY A 271 -10.69 0.98 17.90
C GLY A 271 -11.59 1.73 16.91
N GLN A 272 -11.15 2.88 16.36
CA GLN A 272 -11.90 3.60 15.32
C GLN A 272 -11.06 3.83 14.06
N ARG A 273 -11.61 3.45 12.90
CA ARG A 273 -11.04 3.67 11.57
C ARG A 273 -11.45 5.04 11.04
N ALA A 274 -10.48 5.82 10.56
CA ALA A 274 -10.71 7.00 9.74
C ALA A 274 -9.44 7.26 8.90
N LYS A 275 -9.60 7.22 7.57
CA LYS A 275 -8.59 7.51 6.55
C LYS A 275 -9.16 8.65 5.69
N LEU A 276 -8.45 9.76 5.60
CA LEU A 276 -8.86 10.90 4.78
C LEU A 276 -8.34 10.69 3.35
N ALA A 277 -9.22 10.83 2.37
CA ALA A 277 -8.91 10.83 0.95
C ALA A 277 -9.39 12.18 0.40
N CYS A 278 -8.45 13.10 0.16
CA CYS A 278 -8.72 14.49 -0.15
C CYS A 278 -8.53 14.77 -1.65
N ALA A 279 -9.54 15.36 -2.31
CA ALA A 279 -9.34 16.03 -3.60
C ALA A 279 -8.87 17.48 -3.36
N ASN A 280 -7.99 18.03 -4.21
CA ASN A 280 -7.67 19.46 -4.16
C ASN A 280 -8.55 20.25 -5.14
N TRP A 281 -9.19 21.31 -4.65
CA TRP A 281 -10.01 22.21 -5.46
C TRP A 281 -9.50 23.65 -5.33
N ALA A 282 -9.04 24.22 -6.45
CA ALA A 282 -8.47 25.55 -6.52
C ALA A 282 -9.57 26.63 -6.39
N GLY A 283 -9.56 27.42 -5.32
CA GLY A 283 -10.49 28.54 -5.10
C GLY A 283 -9.83 29.89 -4.85
N HIS A 284 -8.50 29.93 -4.82
CA HIS A 284 -7.67 31.12 -4.51
C HIS A 284 -7.32 32.05 -5.69
N LEU A 285 -7.86 31.80 -6.89
CA LEU A 285 -7.63 32.62 -8.09
C LEU A 285 -8.14 34.05 -7.96
N GLN A 286 -7.81 34.90 -8.94
CA GLN A 286 -8.40 36.24 -9.13
C GLN A 286 -9.92 36.32 -8.86
N PRO A 287 -10.79 35.46 -9.43
CA PRO A 287 -12.21 35.43 -9.09
C PRO A 287 -12.55 35.04 -7.64
N MET A 288 -11.62 34.45 -6.88
CA MET A 288 -11.81 33.86 -5.55
C MET A 288 -12.98 32.86 -5.48
N ILE A 289 -13.15 32.12 -6.58
CA ILE A 289 -14.20 31.12 -6.80
C ILE A 289 -13.54 29.77 -7.12
N PRO A 290 -14.09 28.63 -6.64
CA PRO A 290 -13.61 27.30 -7.01
C PRO A 290 -13.68 27.03 -8.52
N GLU A 291 -12.58 26.54 -9.10
CA GLU A 291 -12.45 26.31 -10.55
C GLU A 291 -13.51 25.35 -11.12
N GLY A 292 -13.86 25.56 -12.39
CA GLY A 292 -14.77 24.69 -13.12
C GLY A 292 -16.26 24.93 -12.84
N LEU A 293 -16.61 25.81 -11.89
CA LEU A 293 -17.99 26.30 -11.71
C LEU A 293 -18.51 27.11 -12.91
N ASP A 294 -17.60 27.60 -13.76
CA ASP A 294 -17.89 28.18 -15.07
C ASP A 294 -18.08 27.13 -16.18
N LYS A 295 -17.74 25.86 -15.93
CA LYS A 295 -17.81 24.75 -16.88
C LYS A 295 -18.90 23.73 -16.57
N ARG A 296 -19.19 23.47 -15.29
CA ARG A 296 -20.14 22.43 -14.84
C ARG A 296 -20.90 22.86 -13.57
N PRO A 297 -22.14 22.38 -13.37
CA PRO A 297 -22.87 22.57 -12.12
C PRO A 297 -22.10 22.04 -10.90
N LEU A 298 -22.16 22.76 -9.79
CA LEU A 298 -21.57 22.37 -8.50
C LEU A 298 -21.94 20.93 -8.10
N LYS A 299 -23.20 20.53 -8.30
CA LYS A 299 -23.70 19.19 -7.95
C LYS A 299 -22.92 18.08 -8.68
N ASP A 300 -22.55 18.30 -9.93
CA ASP A 300 -21.94 17.27 -10.77
C ASP A 300 -20.45 17.14 -10.45
N ILE A 301 -19.77 18.26 -10.17
CA ILE A 301 -18.39 18.28 -9.68
C ILE A 301 -18.28 17.56 -8.32
N ILE A 302 -19.21 17.81 -7.40
CA ILE A 302 -19.29 17.08 -6.12
C ILE A 302 -19.62 15.60 -6.33
N GLY A 303 -20.49 15.29 -7.29
CA GLY A 303 -20.82 13.90 -7.67
C GLY A 303 -19.59 13.10 -8.08
N GLU A 304 -18.75 13.67 -8.95
CA GLU A 304 -17.50 13.07 -9.43
C GLU A 304 -16.48 12.85 -8.28
N ILE A 305 -16.33 13.84 -7.38
CA ILE A 305 -15.48 13.71 -6.17
C ILE A 305 -15.93 12.51 -5.30
N VAL A 306 -17.23 12.33 -5.11
CA VAL A 306 -17.80 11.20 -4.35
C VAL A 306 -17.68 9.88 -5.11
N GLU A 307 -17.88 9.88 -6.43
CA GLU A 307 -17.76 8.71 -7.30
C GLU A 307 -16.36 8.11 -7.23
N HIS A 308 -15.32 8.97 -7.33
CA HIS A 308 -13.90 8.63 -7.18
C HIS A 308 -13.45 8.38 -5.73
N LYS A 309 -14.39 8.26 -4.79
CA LYS A 309 -14.16 7.88 -3.37
C LYS A 309 -13.34 8.87 -2.55
N PHE A 310 -13.20 10.11 -3.00
CA PHE A 310 -12.70 11.17 -2.14
C PHE A 310 -13.76 11.48 -1.07
N ASN A 311 -13.33 11.58 0.19
CA ASN A 311 -14.20 11.82 1.34
C ASN A 311 -13.97 13.20 1.99
N ARG A 312 -13.06 14.00 1.44
CA ARG A 312 -12.74 15.39 1.82
C ARG A 312 -12.32 16.19 0.59
N VAL A 313 -12.41 17.51 0.70
CA VAL A 313 -11.86 18.47 -0.26
C VAL A 313 -10.91 19.41 0.47
N ARG A 314 -9.70 19.58 -0.06
CA ARG A 314 -8.84 20.72 0.26
C ARG A 314 -9.32 21.89 -0.61
N LEU A 315 -9.99 22.84 0.03
CA LEU A 315 -10.46 24.06 -0.62
C LEU A 315 -9.48 25.19 -0.30
N THR A 316 -8.88 25.76 -1.34
CA THR A 316 -7.89 26.84 -1.23
C THR A 316 -8.55 28.20 -1.36
N TYR A 317 -8.04 29.20 -0.63
CA TYR A 317 -8.54 30.59 -0.64
C TYR A 317 -7.40 31.59 -0.50
N ALA A 318 -7.55 32.79 -1.05
CA ALA A 318 -6.59 33.89 -0.88
C ALA A 318 -6.86 34.64 0.44
N ILE A 319 -5.84 35.20 1.09
CA ILE A 319 -6.02 35.97 2.33
C ILE A 319 -6.84 37.24 2.09
N TYR A 320 -6.69 37.91 0.93
CA TYR A 320 -7.47 39.11 0.60
C TYR A 320 -8.98 38.84 0.48
N MET A 321 -9.40 37.61 0.22
CA MET A 321 -10.81 37.20 0.31
C MET A 321 -11.40 37.55 1.69
N TRP A 322 -10.60 37.43 2.75
CA TRP A 322 -11.00 37.65 4.14
C TRP A 322 -10.64 39.03 4.70
N THR A 323 -9.67 39.73 4.09
CA THR A 323 -9.21 41.05 4.58
C THR A 323 -9.72 42.23 3.77
N ARG A 324 -10.15 42.00 2.51
CA ARG A 324 -10.56 43.06 1.57
C ARG A 324 -11.94 42.81 0.97
N TYR A 325 -12.23 41.57 0.55
CA TYR A 325 -13.42 41.22 -0.22
C TYR A 325 -14.50 40.48 0.58
N VAL A 326 -14.37 40.38 1.91
CA VAL A 326 -15.25 39.57 2.78
C VAL A 326 -16.71 40.05 2.85
N HIS A 327 -16.99 41.25 2.33
CA HIS A 327 -18.32 41.84 2.23
C HIS A 327 -18.77 42.07 0.79
N ASP A 328 -17.92 41.77 -0.19
CA ASP A 328 -18.25 41.91 -1.60
C ASP A 328 -18.96 40.66 -2.12
N ASN A 329 -19.84 40.84 -3.09
CA ASN A 329 -20.34 39.73 -3.88
C ASN A 329 -19.46 39.51 -5.12
N VAL A 330 -19.50 38.29 -5.65
CA VAL A 330 -18.76 37.84 -6.84
C VAL A 330 -18.83 38.82 -8.02
N ASN A 331 -19.98 39.47 -8.25
CA ASN A 331 -20.15 40.39 -9.37
C ASN A 331 -19.38 41.72 -9.14
N ALA A 332 -19.31 42.21 -7.90
CA ALA A 332 -18.47 43.34 -7.53
C ALA A 332 -16.97 43.01 -7.65
N THR A 333 -16.57 41.79 -7.25
CA THR A 333 -15.20 41.28 -7.46
C THR A 333 -14.84 41.27 -8.95
N PHE A 334 -15.68 40.70 -9.82
CA PHE A 334 -15.44 40.71 -11.27
C PHE A 334 -15.38 42.12 -11.87
N THR A 335 -16.16 43.07 -11.37
CA THR A 335 -16.19 44.45 -11.90
C THR A 335 -14.96 45.27 -11.49
N SER A 336 -14.23 44.86 -10.44
CA SER A 336 -13.02 45.54 -9.96
C SER A 336 -11.70 44.96 -10.49
N LEU A 337 -11.77 43.91 -11.31
CA LEU A 337 -10.62 43.25 -11.93
C LEU A 337 -10.63 43.52 -13.44
N ASP A 338 -9.64 44.26 -13.94
CA ASP A 338 -9.52 44.64 -15.35
C ASP A 338 -8.70 43.56 -16.10
N VAL A 339 -9.37 42.63 -16.81
CA VAL A 339 -8.77 41.35 -17.24
C VAL A 339 -8.66 41.16 -18.76
N PRO A 340 -7.43 41.18 -19.30
CA PRO A 340 -7.00 40.32 -20.40
C PRO A 340 -6.37 39.02 -19.86
N VAL A 341 -6.60 37.90 -20.54
CA VAL A 341 -6.31 36.53 -20.07
C VAL A 341 -4.83 36.25 -19.78
N LEU A 342 -4.50 35.81 -18.55
CA LEU A 342 -3.59 34.70 -18.20
C LEU A 342 -3.71 34.32 -16.69
N LEU A 343 -3.19 33.16 -16.29
CA LEU A 343 -3.68 32.28 -15.19
C LEU A 343 -3.19 32.55 -13.73
N ASP A 344 -3.82 31.82 -12.78
CA ASP A 344 -3.31 31.28 -11.48
C ASP A 344 -3.23 32.21 -10.22
N ASN A 345 -2.76 31.69 -9.05
CA ASN A 345 -3.39 32.04 -7.77
C ASN A 345 -2.64 32.11 -6.39
N HIS A 346 -1.52 31.44 -6.06
CA HIS A 346 -1.26 31.06 -4.65
C HIS A 346 -0.85 32.19 -3.63
N VAL A 347 -0.89 33.48 -3.96
CA VAL A 347 -0.22 34.61 -3.24
C VAL A 347 -1.12 35.46 -2.31
N SER A 348 -0.54 36.44 -1.56
CA SER A 348 -1.36 37.41 -0.77
C SER A 348 -2.30 38.20 -1.69
N GLU A 349 -1.79 38.65 -2.84
CA GLU A 349 -2.54 39.14 -3.99
C GLU A 349 -3.01 37.96 -4.87
N PRO A 350 -4.10 38.06 -5.65
CA PRO A 350 -4.52 36.97 -6.55
C PRO A 350 -3.73 36.93 -7.89
N LYS A 351 -2.70 36.07 -8.04
CA LYS A 351 -1.84 35.90 -9.25
C LYS A 351 -1.12 34.52 -9.32
N TRP A 352 -0.57 34.12 -10.49
CA TRP A 352 0.26 32.90 -10.70
C TRP A 352 1.39 32.77 -9.69
N CYS A 353 1.64 31.55 -9.18
CA CYS A 353 2.62 31.29 -8.13
C CYS A 353 3.86 30.52 -8.60
N CYS A 354 4.91 30.64 -7.79
CA CYS A 354 5.83 29.53 -7.48
C CYS A 354 7.06 29.48 -8.40
N ASN A 355 7.53 30.67 -8.77
CA ASN A 355 8.93 30.92 -9.08
C ASN A 355 9.52 31.74 -7.93
N ASP A 356 10.83 31.64 -7.67
CA ASP A 356 11.50 32.33 -6.55
C ASP A 356 11.48 33.87 -6.61
N ASP A 357 10.92 34.45 -7.68
CA ASP A 357 10.92 35.90 -7.98
C ASP A 357 9.61 36.64 -7.62
N ASP A 358 8.61 35.98 -7.02
CA ASP A 358 7.27 36.58 -6.79
C ASP A 358 7.12 37.48 -5.53
N GLU A 359 8.22 37.69 -4.78
CA GLU A 359 8.31 38.56 -3.58
C GLU A 359 7.16 38.40 -2.55
N ASN A 360 6.63 37.19 -2.38
CA ASN A 360 5.48 36.93 -1.50
C ASN A 360 5.47 35.53 -0.87
N GLY A 361 6.51 34.71 -1.09
CA GLY A 361 6.64 33.37 -0.53
C GLY A 361 7.12 33.29 0.93
N PHE A 362 7.81 34.31 1.47
CA PHE A 362 8.47 34.24 2.78
C PHE A 362 8.07 35.37 3.76
N PHE A 363 8.53 35.25 5.01
CA PHE A 363 8.38 36.30 6.01
C PHE A 363 9.29 37.50 5.67
N HIS A 364 8.73 38.71 5.73
CA HIS A 364 9.37 40.00 5.40
C HIS A 364 9.60 40.29 3.91
N ASP A 365 9.02 39.52 2.98
CA ASP A 365 8.98 39.92 1.57
C ASP A 365 8.04 41.11 1.35
N ARG A 366 8.22 41.86 0.26
CA ARG A 366 7.58 43.18 0.03
C ARG A 366 6.05 43.11 0.10
N HIS A 367 5.44 42.03 -0.39
CA HIS A 367 3.99 41.88 -0.47
C HIS A 367 3.38 41.08 0.70
N PHE A 368 4.20 40.63 1.67
CA PHE A 368 3.73 39.83 2.82
C PHE A 368 3.60 40.67 4.11
N ASN A 369 2.36 40.91 4.55
CA ASN A 369 2.06 41.54 5.83
C ASN A 369 1.65 40.50 6.89
N PRO A 370 2.47 40.23 7.94
CA PRO A 370 2.13 39.27 8.98
C PRO A 370 0.85 39.60 9.77
N GLN A 371 0.53 40.89 9.95
CA GLN A 371 -0.66 41.32 10.68
C GLN A 371 -1.93 41.09 9.85
N GLU A 372 -1.88 41.41 8.54
CA GLU A 372 -2.98 41.11 7.60
C GLU A 372 -3.21 39.59 7.50
N TRP A 373 -2.14 38.79 7.48
CA TRP A 373 -2.23 37.32 7.48
C TRP A 373 -2.88 36.76 8.75
N VAL A 374 -2.46 37.20 9.95
CA VAL A 374 -3.11 36.79 11.22
C VAL A 374 -4.58 37.25 11.26
N TYR A 375 -4.87 38.46 10.79
CA TYR A 375 -6.23 38.99 10.75
C TYR A 375 -7.13 38.18 9.81
N GLY A 376 -6.70 37.93 8.57
CA GLY A 376 -7.45 37.15 7.58
C GLY A 376 -7.72 35.71 8.04
N LEU A 377 -6.72 35.02 8.60
CA LEU A 377 -6.92 33.68 9.19
C LEU A 377 -7.92 33.71 10.35
N THR A 378 -7.85 34.74 11.21
CA THR A 378 -8.78 34.90 12.34
C THR A 378 -10.21 35.16 11.84
N THR A 379 -10.39 35.96 10.80
CA THR A 379 -11.70 36.24 10.18
C THR A 379 -12.28 34.99 9.53
N ALA A 380 -11.49 34.24 8.76
CA ALA A 380 -11.90 32.97 8.16
C ALA A 380 -12.31 31.93 9.24
N ALA A 381 -11.49 31.78 10.30
CA ALA A 381 -11.77 30.84 11.38
C ALA A 381 -13.03 31.21 12.19
N LYS A 382 -13.32 32.51 12.35
CA LYS A 382 -14.57 32.99 12.95
C LYS A 382 -15.77 32.72 12.03
N HIS A 383 -15.64 32.96 10.74
CA HIS A 383 -16.72 32.74 9.76
C HIS A 383 -17.16 31.28 9.69
N PHE A 384 -16.21 30.33 9.73
CA PHE A 384 -16.50 28.90 9.72
C PHE A 384 -16.71 28.27 11.11
N ASN A 385 -16.73 29.07 12.18
CA ASN A 385 -16.91 28.53 13.54
C ASN A 385 -18.28 27.83 13.67
N GLY A 386 -18.28 26.59 14.15
CA GLY A 386 -19.47 25.74 14.24
C GLY A 386 -19.84 25.01 12.95
N ASN A 387 -19.15 25.24 11.82
CA ASN A 387 -19.40 24.49 10.58
C ASN A 387 -18.74 23.10 10.64
N HIS A 388 -19.54 22.06 10.89
CA HIS A 388 -19.08 20.67 11.02
C HIS A 388 -18.44 20.05 9.76
N VAL A 389 -18.54 20.72 8.59
CA VAL A 389 -17.84 20.29 7.36
C VAL A 389 -16.36 20.68 7.39
N ILE A 390 -16.00 21.76 8.09
CA ILE A 390 -14.62 22.25 8.19
C ILE A 390 -13.89 21.48 9.31
N VAL A 391 -13.05 20.54 8.90
CA VAL A 391 -12.32 19.64 9.82
C VAL A 391 -10.90 20.10 10.18
N ALA A 392 -10.32 21.01 9.39
CA ALA A 392 -9.00 21.60 9.59
C ALA A 392 -8.89 22.90 8.77
N MET A 393 -7.93 23.76 9.12
CA MET A 393 -7.54 24.93 8.34
C MET A 393 -6.02 24.92 8.19
N SER A 394 -5.52 25.06 6.96
CA SER A 394 -4.09 25.29 6.71
C SER A 394 -3.71 26.71 7.08
N LEU A 395 -2.47 26.92 7.52
CA LEU A 395 -1.94 28.24 7.86
C LEU A 395 -1.29 28.92 6.65
N ARG A 396 -0.59 28.18 5.79
CA ARG A 396 0.02 28.70 4.56
C ARG A 396 0.40 27.55 3.61
N ASN A 397 0.13 27.74 2.31
CA ASN A 397 0.66 26.93 1.22
C ASN A 397 2.12 27.34 0.97
N GLU A 398 3.06 26.38 0.92
CA GLU A 398 4.46 26.52 0.47
C GLU A 398 5.18 27.85 0.77
N LEU A 399 6.07 27.86 1.76
CA LEU A 399 7.05 28.95 1.90
C LEU A 399 8.10 28.85 0.77
N HIS A 400 8.37 29.95 0.06
CA HIS A 400 9.32 30.05 -1.06
C HIS A 400 9.97 31.45 -1.14
N GLY A 401 10.89 31.69 -2.09
CA GLY A 401 11.44 33.02 -2.37
C GLY A 401 12.89 33.28 -1.88
N PRO A 402 13.51 34.42 -2.26
CA PRO A 402 14.97 34.57 -2.29
C PRO A 402 15.63 34.53 -0.91
N ARG A 403 14.86 34.79 0.14
CA ARG A 403 15.32 34.85 1.54
C ARG A 403 15.21 33.53 2.29
N GLN A 404 14.61 32.50 1.69
CA GLN A 404 14.38 31.21 2.34
C GLN A 404 15.68 30.55 2.84
N ASN A 405 16.80 30.74 2.12
CA ASN A 405 18.12 30.19 2.48
C ASN A 405 18.85 30.95 3.61
N LEU A 406 18.42 32.17 3.99
CA LEU A 406 19.12 32.97 5.01
C LEU A 406 18.91 32.46 6.44
N TYR A 407 17.89 31.64 6.68
CA TYR A 407 17.53 31.11 8.01
C TYR A 407 17.88 29.63 8.23
N GLY A 408 18.83 29.08 7.46
CA GLY A 408 19.31 27.69 7.57
C GLY A 408 19.95 27.28 8.92
N ARG A 409 19.90 28.13 9.96
CA ARG A 409 20.25 27.82 11.35
C ARG A 409 19.32 28.51 12.36
N VAL A 410 18.00 28.33 12.25
CA VAL A 410 17.11 28.63 13.39
C VAL A 410 17.53 27.74 14.56
N GLN A 411 17.97 28.36 15.66
CA GLN A 411 18.39 27.64 16.87
C GLN A 411 17.26 26.74 17.39
N SER A 412 17.62 25.54 17.82
CA SER A 412 16.72 24.48 18.28
C SER A 412 16.05 24.76 19.64
N LYS A 413 15.28 25.84 19.74
CA LYS A 413 14.33 26.06 20.84
C LYS A 413 12.95 25.59 20.37
N PRO A 414 12.37 24.53 20.97
CA PRO A 414 11.08 24.02 20.54
C PRO A 414 9.98 25.06 20.79
N LEU A 415 9.16 25.31 19.76
CA LEU A 415 8.01 26.21 19.82
C LEU A 415 6.97 25.61 20.78
N LYS A 416 6.84 26.16 21.99
CA LYS A 416 5.82 25.72 22.97
C LYS A 416 4.46 26.35 22.65
N ILE A 417 3.76 25.79 21.65
CA ILE A 417 2.36 26.11 21.39
C ILE A 417 1.50 24.90 21.79
N ASP A 418 0.64 25.07 22.81
CA ASP A 418 -0.34 24.05 23.18
C ASP A 418 -1.67 24.32 22.46
N LEU A 419 -1.97 23.51 21.45
CA LEU A 419 -3.25 23.49 20.74
C LEU A 419 -4.09 22.24 21.08
N GLY A 420 -3.77 21.52 22.18
CA GLY A 420 -4.59 20.41 22.69
C GLY A 420 -4.85 19.30 21.66
N LYS A 421 -3.78 18.75 21.05
CA LYS A 421 -3.82 17.68 20.01
C LYS A 421 -4.56 18.06 18.70
N LYS A 422 -4.90 19.34 18.46
CA LYS A 422 -5.55 19.81 17.23
C LYS A 422 -4.58 20.30 16.14
N MET A 423 -3.26 20.24 16.38
CA MET A 423 -2.25 20.61 15.39
C MET A 423 -2.11 19.49 14.35
N VAL A 424 -1.82 19.86 13.10
CA VAL A 424 -1.58 18.99 11.95
C VAL A 424 -0.57 19.68 11.03
N PHE A 425 0.37 18.95 10.44
CA PHE A 425 1.30 19.48 9.43
C PHE A 425 0.89 19.07 8.01
N GLU A 426 1.12 19.94 7.03
CA GLU A 426 0.78 19.75 5.62
C GLU A 426 2.05 19.65 4.76
N THR A 427 2.03 18.86 3.67
CA THR A 427 3.14 18.74 2.72
C THR A 427 2.65 18.61 1.27
N HIS A 428 3.39 19.22 0.36
CA HIS A 428 3.02 19.57 -1.01
C HIS A 428 4.06 19.02 -2.00
N LEU A 429 3.63 18.51 -3.16
CA LEU A 429 4.47 17.83 -4.14
C LEU A 429 3.96 18.08 -5.56
N TYR A 430 4.85 18.50 -6.47
CA TYR A 430 4.52 18.82 -7.86
C TYR A 430 5.36 18.02 -8.86
N SER A 431 4.95 18.03 -10.13
CA SER A 431 5.67 17.37 -11.23
C SER A 431 6.91 18.13 -11.72
N TRP A 432 7.14 19.36 -11.24
CA TRP A 432 8.24 20.25 -11.66
C TRP A 432 9.32 20.53 -10.60
N SER A 433 9.07 20.23 -9.32
CA SER A 433 10.02 20.44 -8.20
C SER A 433 11.29 19.59 -8.31
N GLY A 434 12.39 20.19 -8.82
CA GLY A 434 13.64 19.50 -9.11
C GLY A 434 14.55 19.20 -7.90
N ILE A 435 15.46 18.24 -8.08
CA ILE A 435 16.54 17.93 -7.13
C ILE A 435 17.87 18.25 -7.80
N GLY A 436 18.54 19.33 -7.37
CA GLY A 436 19.80 19.79 -7.96
C GLY A 436 19.67 20.33 -9.39
N THR A 437 20.67 20.07 -10.24
CA THR A 437 20.77 20.63 -11.60
C THR A 437 19.89 19.95 -12.66
N LEU A 438 19.09 18.94 -12.29
CA LEU A 438 18.25 18.17 -13.22
C LEU A 438 16.76 18.51 -13.05
N LYS A 439 16.13 18.90 -14.17
CA LYS A 439 14.69 19.20 -14.21
C LYS A 439 13.88 17.89 -14.21
N LEU A 440 12.88 17.77 -13.33
CA LEU A 440 12.08 16.54 -13.16
C LEU A 440 11.55 15.94 -14.47
N ARG A 441 11.20 16.79 -15.46
CA ARG A 441 10.67 16.35 -16.78
C ARG A 441 11.57 15.35 -17.52
N GLU A 442 12.89 15.41 -17.30
CA GLU A 442 13.85 14.46 -17.88
C GLU A 442 14.02 13.17 -17.05
N ILE A 443 13.59 13.20 -15.78
CA ILE A 443 13.64 12.06 -14.85
C ILE A 443 12.40 11.17 -15.07
N TRP A 444 11.20 11.77 -15.17
CA TRP A 444 9.93 11.08 -15.47
C TRP A 444 9.92 10.26 -16.77
N THR A 445 10.80 10.58 -17.72
CA THR A 445 10.88 9.91 -19.03
C THR A 445 11.98 8.84 -19.13
N LYS A 446 12.85 8.72 -18.12
CA LYS A 446 14.07 7.88 -18.19
C LYS A 446 14.30 6.96 -16.98
N GLN A 447 13.53 7.09 -15.91
CA GLN A 447 13.64 6.24 -14.71
C GLN A 447 12.31 5.56 -14.37
N PRO A 448 12.34 4.36 -13.77
CA PRO A 448 11.13 3.69 -13.30
C PRO A 448 10.54 4.44 -12.09
N VAL A 449 9.21 4.51 -12.04
CA VAL A 449 8.43 5.39 -11.14
C VAL A 449 8.76 5.17 -9.65
N ASN A 450 9.08 3.94 -9.24
CA ASN A 450 9.52 3.60 -7.88
C ASN A 450 10.76 4.39 -7.44
N ARG A 451 11.74 4.59 -8.33
CA ARG A 451 12.98 5.33 -8.04
C ARG A 451 12.74 6.83 -7.94
N ILE A 452 11.86 7.36 -8.80
CA ILE A 452 11.42 8.76 -8.78
C ILE A 452 10.73 9.08 -7.45
N CYS A 453 9.85 8.20 -6.97
CA CYS A 453 9.21 8.35 -5.66
C CYS A 453 10.23 8.31 -4.51
N ALA A 454 11.23 7.42 -4.56
CA ALA A 454 12.24 7.30 -3.51
C ALA A 454 13.14 8.56 -3.40
N ASP A 455 13.62 9.09 -4.53
CA ASP A 455 14.45 10.30 -4.54
C ASP A 455 13.64 11.54 -4.15
N ASN A 456 12.37 11.64 -4.56
CA ASN A 456 11.46 12.70 -4.12
C ASN A 456 11.18 12.65 -2.61
N ILE A 457 10.93 11.45 -2.04
CA ILE A 457 10.72 11.28 -0.60
C ILE A 457 11.96 11.75 0.17
N LYS A 458 13.16 11.38 -0.29
CA LYS A 458 14.44 11.77 0.32
C LYS A 458 14.62 13.29 0.40
N GLY A 459 14.26 14.03 -0.65
CA GLY A 459 14.32 15.50 -0.65
C GLY A 459 13.42 16.16 0.40
N ILE A 460 12.30 15.53 0.78
CA ILE A 460 11.40 16.02 1.84
C ILE A 460 12.04 15.82 3.23
N GLU A 461 12.85 14.77 3.41
CA GLU A 461 13.50 14.46 4.69
C GLU A 461 14.55 15.51 5.06
N ASP A 462 15.40 15.86 4.09
CA ASP A 462 16.49 16.81 4.25
C ASP A 462 15.97 18.24 4.54
N GLY A 463 14.75 18.57 4.09
CA GLY A 463 14.10 19.87 4.33
C GLY A 463 13.26 19.97 5.62
N VAL A 464 12.60 18.89 6.07
CA VAL A 464 11.55 18.97 7.11
C VAL A 464 11.68 17.92 8.23
N GLY A 465 12.67 17.03 8.17
CA GLY A 465 12.79 15.84 9.03
C GLY A 465 12.95 16.06 10.55
N PHE A 466 13.13 17.31 11.00
CA PHE A 466 13.32 17.65 12.42
C PHE A 466 12.00 17.83 13.21
N LEU A 467 10.84 17.95 12.54
CA LEU A 467 9.55 18.27 13.19
C LEU A 467 8.74 17.04 13.64
N THR A 468 9.09 15.83 13.20
CA THR A 468 8.28 14.61 13.37
C THR A 468 8.79 13.64 14.45
N ALA A 469 9.90 13.95 15.11
CA ALA A 469 10.54 13.07 16.08
C ALA A 469 10.14 13.39 17.54
N GLY A 470 9.43 12.48 18.22
CA GLY A 470 9.27 12.49 19.67
C GLY A 470 7.88 12.07 20.19
N LYS A 471 7.71 12.04 21.52
CA LYS A 471 6.45 11.66 22.20
C LYS A 471 5.24 12.57 21.90
N ASN A 472 5.48 13.70 21.25
CA ASN A 472 4.46 14.67 20.83
C ASN A 472 4.26 14.68 19.29
N ALA A 473 4.52 13.56 18.61
CA ALA A 473 4.36 13.44 17.16
C ALA A 473 2.97 13.90 16.70
N VAL A 474 2.96 14.84 15.75
CA VAL A 474 1.77 15.50 15.21
C VAL A 474 1.39 14.84 13.87
N PRO A 475 0.09 14.65 13.54
CA PRO A 475 -0.30 14.05 12.27
C PRO A 475 0.20 14.85 11.06
N LEU A 476 0.60 14.14 10.00
CA LEU A 476 0.92 14.71 8.68
C LEU A 476 -0.24 14.47 7.71
N ILE A 477 -0.59 15.47 6.89
CA ILE A 477 -1.50 15.32 5.75
C ILE A 477 -0.73 15.63 4.46
N PHE A 478 -0.85 14.75 3.46
CA PHE A 478 -0.35 14.94 2.11
C PHE A 478 -1.44 15.56 1.23
N THR A 479 -1.14 16.62 0.48
CA THR A 479 -2.15 17.41 -0.25
C THR A 479 -1.79 17.76 -1.69
N SER A 480 -1.52 16.75 -2.54
CA SER A 480 -1.36 16.95 -3.99
C SER A 480 -1.96 15.85 -4.87
N LEU A 481 -3.24 16.02 -5.20
CA LEU A 481 -3.82 15.54 -6.46
C LEU A 481 -4.80 16.62 -6.93
N GLY A 482 -4.36 17.43 -7.89
CA GLY A 482 -5.18 18.49 -8.48
C GLY A 482 -6.17 17.90 -9.47
N LEU A 483 -7.45 18.26 -9.34
CA LEU A 483 -8.45 18.03 -10.38
C LEU A 483 -8.42 19.20 -11.38
N THR A 484 -7.31 19.34 -12.10
CA THR A 484 -7.17 20.27 -13.24
C THR A 484 -6.92 19.46 -14.51
N ARG A 485 -7.84 19.59 -15.47
CA ARG A 485 -7.96 18.91 -16.79
C ARG A 485 -6.78 18.06 -17.27
#